data_AF-A0A847JYN4-F1
#
_entry.id   AF-A0A847JYN4-F1
#
_cell.length_a   1.000
_cell.length_b   1.000
_cell.length_c   1.000
_cell.angle_alpha   90.00
_cell.angle_beta   90.00
_cell.angle_gamma   90.00
#
_symmetry.space_group_name_H-M   'P 1'
#
loop_
_entity.id
_entity.type
_entity.pdbx_description
1 polymer ?
#
loop_
_entity_poly.entity_id
_entity_poly.type
_entity_poly.pdbx_seq_one_letter_code
_entity_poly.pdbx_strand_id
1 'polypeptide(L)' 'SNRNFEGRQGKGGRTHLMSPEMAAAAAIAGHIVDVRTWNVED' A
#
# COMPACT_ATOMS: atom_id res chain seq x y z
N SER A 1 -0.22 -10.22 -1.96
CA SER A 1 -0.16 -10.64 -3.38
C SER A 1 1.19 -10.25 -3.93
N ASN A 2 1.76 -11.03 -4.87
CA ASN A 2 3.04 -10.70 -5.53
C ASN A 2 2.83 -10.37 -7.02
N ARG A 3 1.63 -9.91 -7.39
CA ARG A 3 1.27 -9.57 -8.78
C ARG A 3 0.41 -8.30 -8.81
N ASN A 4 0.72 -7.39 -9.74
CA ASN A 4 0.04 -6.09 -9.90
C ASN A 4 -0.30 -5.73 -11.37
N PHE A 5 -0.37 -6.72 -12.26
CA PHE A 5 -0.78 -6.50 -13.65
C PHE A 5 -2.23 -6.00 -13.73
N GLU A 6 -2.54 -5.27 -14.81
CA GLU A 6 -3.85 -4.67 -15.05
C GLU A 6 -4.99 -5.70 -14.99
N GLY A 7 -6.15 -5.28 -14.45
CA GLY A 7 -7.34 -6.13 -14.33
C GLY A 7 -7.29 -7.16 -13.20
N ARG A 8 -6.15 -7.35 -12.51
CA ARG A 8 -6.02 -8.36 -11.44
C ARG A 8 -6.93 -8.07 -10.23
N GLN A 9 -6.99 -6.81 -9.80
CA GLN A 9 -7.77 -6.40 -8.62
C GLN A 9 -9.09 -5.70 -8.99
N GLY A 10 -9.45 -5.70 -10.28
CA GLY A 10 -10.60 -5.00 -10.81
C GLY A 10 -10.25 -4.06 -11.98
N LYS A 11 -11.28 -3.72 -12.79
CA LYS A 11 -11.13 -2.82 -13.94
C LYS A 11 -10.73 -1.41 -13.48
N GLY A 12 -9.69 -0.85 -14.08
CA GLY A 12 -9.19 0.49 -13.75
C GLY A 12 -8.45 0.60 -12.42
N GLY A 13 -8.27 -0.52 -11.70
CA GLY A 13 -7.54 -0.54 -10.44
C GLY A 13 -6.02 -0.48 -10.64
N ARG A 14 -5.33 0.32 -9.82
CA ARG A 14 -3.87 0.35 -9.72
C ARG A 14 -3.45 -0.36 -8.44
N THR A 15 -2.53 -1.31 -8.54
CA THR A 15 -2.04 -2.10 -7.39
C THR A 15 -0.56 -1.84 -7.17
N HIS A 16 -0.18 -1.53 -5.94
CA HIS A 16 1.21 -1.39 -5.53
C HIS A 16 1.60 -2.60 -4.68
N LEU A 17 2.72 -3.24 -5.03
CA LEU A 17 3.27 -4.34 -4.23
C LEU A 17 4.19 -3.75 -3.17
N MET A 18 4.00 -4.17 -1.92
CA MET A 18 4.79 -3.69 -0.79
C MET A 18 4.82 -4.74 0.33
N SER A 19 5.70 -4.54 1.32
CA SER A 19 5.75 -5.39 2.50
C SER A 19 4.47 -5.27 3.33
N PRO A 20 4.17 -6.25 4.21
CA PRO A 20 3.03 -6.15 5.11
C PRO A 20 3.04 -4.88 5.97
N GLU A 21 4.22 -4.48 6.45
CA GLU A 21 4.41 -3.28 7.26
C GLU A 21 4.07 -1.99 6.49
N MET A 22 4.60 -1.84 5.27
CA MET A 22 4.27 -0.71 4.40
C MET A 22 2.78 -0.66 4.03
N ALA A 23 2.15 -1.83 3.83
CA ALA A 23 0.72 -1.90 3.53
C ALA A 23 -0.13 -1.42 4.72
N ALA A 24 0.23 -1.81 5.94
CA ALA A 24 -0.44 -1.35 7.15
C ALA A 24 -0.26 0.17 7.33
N ALA A 25 0.95 0.68 7.13
CA ALA A 25 1.25 2.10 7.22
C ALA A 25 0.43 2.94 6.24
N ALA A 26 0.41 2.54 4.97
CA ALA A 26 -0.38 3.22 3.94
C ALA A 26 -1.90 3.15 4.19
N ALA A 27 -2.38 2.07 4.79
CA ALA A 27 -3.80 1.91 5.12
C ALA A 27 -4.25 2.89 6.21
N ILE A 28 -3.43 3.09 7.24
CA ILE A 28 -3.71 4.05 8.32
C ILE A 28 -3.56 5.50 7.80
N ALA A 29 -2.51 5.78 7.01
CA ALA A 29 -2.27 7.12 6.47
C ALA A 29 -3.27 7.55 5.37
N GLY A 30 -3.97 6.61 4.73
CA GLY A 30 -4.87 6.87 3.61
C GLY A 30 -4.18 7.20 2.29
N HIS A 31 -2.84 7.06 2.23
CA HIS A 31 -2.02 7.25 1.04
C HIS A 31 -0.70 6.46 1.18
N ILE A 32 0.06 6.32 0.09
CA ILE A 32 1.35 5.59 0.14
C ILE A 32 2.35 6.41 0.95
N VAL A 33 2.91 5.78 1.99
CA VAL A 33 3.94 6.35 2.88
C VAL A 33 5.11 5.38 3.01
N ASP A 34 6.28 5.89 3.42
CA ASP A 34 7.44 5.08 3.80
C ASP A 34 7.46 4.83 5.30
N VAL A 35 7.35 3.57 5.71
CA VAL A 35 7.28 3.18 7.12
C VAL A 35 8.52 3.57 7.92
N ARG A 36 9.67 3.75 7.26
CA ARG A 36 10.92 4.15 7.93
C ARG A 36 10.89 5.58 8.46
N THR A 37 10.01 6.41 7.92
CA THR A 37 9.87 7.83 8.26
C THR A 37 8.46 8.17 8.71
N TRP A 38 7.57 7.19 8.80
CA TRP A 38 6.17 7.39 9.15
C TRP A 38 5.99 7.25 10.66
N ASN A 39 5.83 8.39 11.33
CA ASN A 39 5.53 8.44 12.75
C ASN A 39 4.02 8.39 12.95
N VAL A 40 3.55 7.34 13.62
CA VAL A 40 2.19 7.30 14.15
C VAL A 40 2.23 8.05 15.46
N GLU A 41 1.86 9.33 15.44
CA GLU A 41 1.54 10.06 16.67
C GLU A 41 0.07 9.72 17.01
N ASP A 42 -0.17 9.27 18.24
CA ASP A 42 -1.51 8.98 18.78
C ASP A 42 -2.30 10.26 19.09
#